data_AF-A0A9R1SX02-F1
#
_entry.id   AF-A0A9R1SX02-F1
#
_cell.length_a   1.000
_cell.length_b   1.000
_cell.length_c   1.000
_cell.angle_alpha   90.00
_cell.angle_beta   90.00
_cell.angle_gamma   90.00
#
_symmetry.space_group_name_H-M   'P 1'
#
loop_
_entity.id
_entity.type
_entity.pdbx_description
1 polymer ?
#
loop_
_entity_poly.entity_id
_entity_poly.type
_entity_poly.pdbx_seq_one_letter_code
_entity_poly.pdbx_strand_id
1 'polypeptide(L)'
;MSHTVYTIEEVACHNGKSDTGLWIVIKDIVYDVTEYIHEHPGGEELLLEYAGRDATSAFNDFGHSSDAIAHLKLYKIGQLAEGDKRSKEIRERKRKSRRIFFPLFRSCST
;
A
#
# COMPACT_ATOMS: atom_id res chain seq x y z
N MET A 1 5.40 -23.35 -5.71
CA MET A 1 4.55 -22.26 -5.19
C MET A 1 3.69 -21.76 -6.34
N SER A 2 2.37 -21.81 -6.20
CA SER A 2 1.43 -21.16 -7.12
C SER A 2 1.68 -19.65 -7.08
N HIS A 3 2.14 -19.06 -8.18
CA HIS A 3 2.26 -17.62 -8.32
C HIS A 3 0.91 -17.07 -8.75
N THR A 4 0.06 -16.73 -7.79
CA THR A 4 -1.20 -16.03 -8.01
C THR A 4 -0.89 -14.55 -8.28
N VAL A 5 -1.33 -14.07 -9.45
CA VAL A 5 -1.13 -12.69 -9.91
C VAL A 5 -2.46 -11.97 -9.85
N TYR A 6 -2.50 -10.84 -9.16
CA TYR A 6 -3.71 -10.05 -8.95
C TYR A 6 -3.61 -8.70 -9.69
N THR A 7 -4.73 -8.21 -10.22
CA THR A 7 -4.84 -6.86 -10.76
C THR A 7 -5.21 -5.86 -9.67
N ILE A 8 -4.98 -4.57 -9.87
CA ILE A 8 -5.42 -3.57 -8.88
C ILE A 8 -6.92 -3.47 -8.74
N GLU A 9 -7.65 -3.81 -9.80
CA GLU A 9 -9.10 -3.72 -9.81
C GLU A 9 -9.66 -4.76 -8.84
N GLU A 10 -9.10 -5.97 -8.89
CA GLU A 10 -9.41 -7.04 -7.96
C GLU A 10 -9.05 -6.64 -6.53
N VAL A 11 -7.82 -6.17 -6.31
CA VAL A 11 -7.39 -5.72 -4.97
C VAL A 11 -8.23 -4.54 -4.45
N ALA A 12 -8.65 -3.61 -5.30
CA ALA A 12 -9.47 -2.45 -4.91
C ALA A 12 -10.92 -2.82 -4.58
N CYS A 13 -11.44 -3.92 -5.15
CA CYS A 13 -12.72 -4.50 -4.76
C CYS A 13 -12.66 -5.10 -3.34
N HIS A 14 -11.50 -5.58 -2.91
CA HIS A 14 -11.25 -6.15 -1.57
C HIS A 14 -10.92 -5.07 -0.53
N ASN A 15 -11.92 -4.23 -0.22
CA ASN A 15 -11.79 -3.07 0.67
C ASN A 15 -12.42 -3.23 2.06
N GLY A 16 -12.83 -4.45 2.44
CA GLY A 16 -13.37 -4.75 3.78
C GLY A 16 -14.79 -4.24 4.06
N LYS A 17 -15.47 -3.57 3.12
CA LYS A 17 -16.82 -3.00 3.35
C LYS A 17 -17.99 -4.00 3.18
N SER A 18 -17.75 -5.24 2.77
CA SER A 18 -18.83 -6.21 2.48
C SER A 18 -18.37 -7.66 2.63
N ASP A 19 -17.79 -8.03 3.78
CA ASP A 19 -17.39 -9.42 4.09
C ASP A 19 -16.36 -10.04 3.10
N THR A 20 -15.83 -9.22 2.20
CA THR A 20 -14.83 -9.60 1.21
C THR A 20 -13.49 -9.15 1.78
N GLY A 21 -12.61 -10.12 2.05
CA GLY A 21 -11.37 -9.97 2.83
C GLY A 21 -10.55 -8.70 2.60
N LEU A 22 -9.78 -8.29 3.61
CA LEU A 22 -8.99 -7.07 3.60
C LEU A 22 -7.63 -7.37 2.97
N TRP A 23 -7.41 -6.85 1.76
CA TRP A 23 -6.16 -7.01 1.05
C TRP A 23 -5.35 -5.74 1.04
N ILE A 24 -4.05 -5.88 1.29
CA ILE A 24 -3.10 -4.77 1.26
C ILE A 24 -1.96 -5.09 0.30
N VAL A 25 -1.46 -4.05 -0.38
CA VAL A 25 -0.28 -4.17 -1.24
C VAL A 25 0.91 -3.55 -0.55
N ILE A 26 1.97 -4.36 -0.35
CA ILE A 26 3.25 -3.90 0.17
C ILE A 26 4.35 -4.36 -0.79
N LYS A 27 5.11 -3.41 -1.37
CA LYS A 27 6.21 -3.69 -2.31
C LYS A 27 5.78 -4.64 -3.44
N ASP A 28 4.64 -4.34 -4.07
CA ASP A 28 4.05 -5.11 -5.19
C ASP A 28 3.62 -6.56 -4.85
N ILE A 29 3.56 -6.89 -3.57
CA ILE A 29 3.06 -8.16 -3.06
C ILE A 29 1.71 -7.91 -2.42
N VAL A 30 0.75 -8.81 -2.68
CA VAL A 30 -0.60 -8.76 -2.10
C VAL A 30 -0.64 -9.67 -0.88
N TYR A 31 -1.14 -9.11 0.22
CA TYR A 31 -1.29 -9.81 1.51
C TYR A 31 -2.75 -9.79 1.91
N ASP A 32 -3.24 -10.92 2.41
CA ASP A 32 -4.55 -11.02 3.05
C ASP A 32 -4.36 -10.89 4.56
N VAL A 33 -4.82 -9.78 5.12
CA VAL A 33 -4.69 -9.49 6.55
C VAL A 33 -6.03 -9.53 7.25
N THR A 34 -7.04 -10.20 6.65
CA THR A 34 -8.41 -10.25 7.14
C THR A 34 -8.49 -10.83 8.55
N GLU A 35 -7.77 -11.92 8.80
CA GLU A 35 -7.73 -12.56 10.12
C GLU A 35 -6.85 -11.79 11.12
N TYR A 36 -6.00 -10.88 10.64
CA TYR A 36 -5.06 -10.13 11.45
C TYR A 36 -5.57 -8.74 11.87
N ILE A 37 -6.78 -8.36 11.43
CA ILE A 37 -7.36 -7.03 11.70
C ILE A 37 -7.46 -6.74 13.20
N HIS A 38 -7.94 -7.70 13.99
CA HIS A 38 -8.14 -7.54 15.44
C HIS A 38 -6.88 -7.74 16.27
N GLU A 39 -5.88 -8.44 15.73
CA GLU A 39 -4.59 -8.70 16.38
C GLU A 39 -3.56 -7.61 16.09
N HIS A 40 -3.90 -6.63 15.25
CA HIS A 40 -3.01 -5.55 14.88
C HIS A 40 -2.87 -4.51 16.02
N PRO A 41 -1.67 -4.34 16.62
CA PRO A 41 -1.47 -3.43 17.76
C PRO A 41 -1.63 -1.94 17.39
N GLY A 42 -1.66 -1.60 16.11
CA GLY A 42 -1.94 -0.26 15.60
C GLY A 42 -3.43 0.03 15.32
N GLY A 43 -4.30 -0.94 15.59
CA GLY A 43 -5.74 -0.84 15.34
C GLY A 43 -6.14 -1.15 13.89
N GLU A 44 -7.42 -1.48 13.71
CA GLU A 44 -8.01 -1.85 12.42
C GLU A 44 -8.21 -0.65 11.48
N GLU A 45 -8.40 0.55 12.02
CA GLU A 45 -8.64 1.79 11.26
C GLU A 45 -7.58 2.04 10.19
N LEU A 46 -6.30 1.81 10.52
CA LEU A 46 -5.21 1.96 9.58
C LEU A 46 -5.31 0.91 8.45
N LEU A 47 -5.62 -0.34 8.79
CA LEU A 47 -5.76 -1.40 7.79
C LEU A 47 -6.94 -1.11 6.84
N LEU A 48 -8.06 -0.63 7.37
CA LEU A 48 -9.25 -0.24 6.62
C LEU A 48 -9.00 0.98 5.72
N GLU A 49 -8.24 1.98 6.18
CA GLU A 49 -7.89 3.16 5.37
C GLU A 49 -7.04 2.80 4.15
N TYR A 50 -6.11 1.85 4.34
CA TYR A 50 -5.22 1.36 3.29
C TYR A 50 -5.73 0.10 2.57
N ALA A 51 -6.95 -0.36 2.89
CA ALA A 51 -7.55 -1.53 2.26
C ALA A 51 -7.72 -1.31 0.75
N GLY A 52 -7.32 -2.32 -0.04
CA GLY A 52 -7.34 -2.26 -1.50
C GLY A 52 -6.35 -1.26 -2.11
N ARG A 53 -5.38 -0.77 -1.33
CA ARG A 53 -4.39 0.23 -1.75
C ARG A 53 -2.97 -0.20 -1.39
N ASP A 54 -2.02 0.62 -1.84
CA ASP A 54 -0.62 0.47 -1.50
C ASP A 54 -0.34 1.06 -0.12
N ALA A 55 0.01 0.19 0.84
CA ALA A 55 0.34 0.54 2.20
C ALA A 55 1.86 0.63 2.43
N THR A 56 2.68 0.51 1.36
CA THR A 56 4.16 0.44 1.49
C THR A 56 4.73 1.65 2.22
N SER A 57 4.20 2.84 1.92
CA SER A 57 4.67 4.07 2.56
C SER A 57 4.31 4.12 4.04
N ALA A 58 3.08 3.76 4.40
CA ALA A 58 2.62 3.73 5.79
C ALA A 58 3.39 2.68 6.59
N PHE A 59 3.52 1.46 6.05
CA PHE A 59 4.25 0.37 6.69
C PHE A 59 5.70 0.74 7.03
N ASN A 60 6.37 1.48 6.15
CA ASN A 60 7.74 1.94 6.36
C ASN A 60 7.82 3.12 7.35
N ASP A 61 6.81 3.99 7.39
CA ASP A 61 6.75 5.15 8.29
C ASP A 61 6.59 4.71 9.76
N PHE A 62 5.76 3.69 10.01
CA PHE A 62 5.54 3.15 11.36
C PHE A 62 6.71 2.33 11.93
N GLY A 63 7.69 1.93 11.10
CA GLY A 63 8.91 1.29 11.59
C GLY A 63 8.70 -0.12 12.18
N HIS A 64 8.05 -1.02 11.44
CA HIS A 64 7.86 -2.40 11.86
C HIS A 64 9.19 -3.16 12.02
N SER A 65 9.35 -3.87 13.14
CA SER A 65 10.50 -4.74 13.42
C SER A 65 10.64 -5.87 12.39
N SER A 66 11.84 -6.43 12.26
CA SER A 66 12.12 -7.56 11.35
C SER A 66 11.22 -8.78 11.60
N ASP A 67 10.81 -8.97 12.84
CA ASP A 67 9.91 -10.05 13.26
C ASP A 67 8.48 -9.86 12.70
N ALA A 68 7.91 -8.65 12.82
CA ALA A 68 6.63 -8.30 12.21
C ALA A 68 6.65 -8.47 10.69
N ILE A 69 7.77 -8.15 10.04
CA ILE A 69 7.96 -8.40 8.60
C ILE A 69 7.99 -9.90 8.28
N ALA A 70 8.52 -10.73 9.17
CA ALA A 70 8.51 -12.19 8.99
C ALA A 70 7.09 -12.75 9.12
N HIS A 71 6.31 -12.27 10.11
CA HIS A 71 4.91 -12.62 10.26
C HIS A 71 4.07 -12.19 9.05
N LEU A 72 4.27 -10.98 8.53
CA LEU A 72 3.60 -10.49 7.32
C LEU A 72 3.77 -11.43 6.12
N LYS A 73 4.95 -12.05 5.96
CA LYS A 73 5.22 -12.98 4.84
C LYS A 73 4.36 -14.23 4.86
N LEU A 74 3.84 -14.63 6.02
CA LEU A 74 2.95 -15.80 6.16
C LEU A 74 1.59 -15.53 5.51
N TYR A 75 1.15 -14.28 5.53
CA TYR A 75 -0.13 -13.80 5.00
C TYR A 75 -0.08 -13.43 3.51
N LYS A 76 1.00 -13.80 2.82
CA LYS A 76 1.17 -13.52 1.39
C LYS A 76 0.27 -14.42 0.54
N ILE A 77 -0.61 -13.81 -0.24
CA ILE A 77 -1.48 -14.53 -1.19
C ILE A 77 -0.96 -14.50 -2.63
N GLY A 78 -0.20 -13.47 -3.01
CA GLY A 78 0.27 -13.33 -4.40
C GLY A 78 1.03 -12.05 -4.69
N GLN A 79 1.16 -11.72 -5.98
CA GLN A 79 1.85 -10.51 -6.46
C GLN A 79 0.98 -9.70 -7.40
N LEU A 80 1.26 -8.41 -7.49
CA LEU A 80 0.56 -7.51 -8.40
C LEU A 80 1.01 -7.73 -9.85
N ALA A 81 0.08 -7.63 -10.80
CA ALA A 81 0.35 -7.69 -12.23
C ALA A 81 1.33 -6.59 -12.68
N GLU A 82 2.26 -6.95 -13.57
CA GLU A 82 3.36 -6.08 -14.02
C GLU A 82 2.89 -4.81 -14.76
N GLY A 83 1.76 -4.91 -15.46
CA GLY A 83 1.13 -3.78 -16.14
C GLY A 83 0.76 -2.64 -15.20
N ASP A 84 0.43 -2.94 -13.94
CA ASP A 84 0.00 -1.93 -12.99
C ASP A 84 1.16 -1.26 -12.22
N LYS A 85 2.27 -1.99 -12.02
CA LYS A 85 3.51 -1.45 -11.44
C LYS A 85 3.98 -0.22 -12.23
N ARG A 86 3.84 -0.27 -13.55
CA ARG A 86 4.19 0.83 -14.46
C ARG A 86 3.28 2.05 -14.31
N SER A 87 1.99 1.84 -14.06
CA SER A 87 1.00 2.90 -13.78
C SER A 87 1.37 3.72 -12.55
N LYS A 88 1.76 3.02 -11.48
CA LYS A 88 2.18 3.64 -10.21
C LYS A 88 3.43 4.48 -10.38
N GLU A 89 4.45 3.94 -11.05
CA GLU A 89 5.71 4.64 -11.29
C GLU A 89 5.52 5.95 -12.08
N ILE A 90 4.64 5.94 -13.09
CA ILE A 90 4.31 7.13 -13.88
C ILE A 90 3.55 8.17 -13.02
N ARG A 91 2.57 7.72 -12.22
CA ARG A 91 1.78 8.61 -11.34
C ARG A 91 2.65 9.23 -10.26
N GLU A 92 3.56 8.47 -9.68
CA GLU A 92 4.44 8.93 -8.61
C GLU A 92 5.51 9.88 -9.14
N ARG A 93 6.14 9.58 -10.30
CA ARG A 93 7.02 10.54 -10.99
C ARG A 93 6.32 11.86 -11.29
N LYS A 94 5.06 11.83 -11.76
CA LYS A 94 4.25 13.04 -11.96
C LYS A 94 3.98 13.80 -10.66
N ARG A 95 3.68 13.10 -9.56
CA ARG A 95 3.41 13.72 -8.24
C ARG A 95 4.66 14.34 -7.64
N LYS A 96 5.82 13.69 -7.77
CA LYS A 96 7.12 14.20 -7.33
C LYS A 96 7.54 15.39 -8.20
N SER A 97 7.39 15.29 -9.52
CA SER A 97 7.68 16.37 -10.47
C SER A 97 6.83 17.63 -10.26
N ARG A 98 5.57 17.49 -9.80
CA ARG A 98 4.71 18.63 -9.44
C ARG A 98 5.12 19.32 -8.14
N ARG A 99 5.78 18.61 -7.22
CA ARG A 99 6.32 19.18 -5.96
C ARG A 99 7.63 19.94 -6.16
N ILE A 100 8.35 19.73 -7.27
CA ILE A 100 9.61 20.42 -7.60
C ILE A 100 9.40 21.73 -8.36
N PHE A 101 8.17 22.02 -8.78
CA PHE A 101 7.78 23.32 -9.36
C PHE A 101 7.05 24.15 -8.30
N PHE A 102 7.68 24.37 -7.14
CA PHE A 102 7.35 25.51 -6.31
C PHE A 102 8.34 26.60 -6.71
N PRO A 103 7.93 27.63 -7.48
CA PRO A 103 8.83 28.71 -7.81
C PRO A 103 9.21 29.37 -6.48
N LEU A 104 10.51 29.34 -6.18
CA LEU A 104 11.12 30.20 -5.18
C LEU A 104 10.99 31.64 -5.68
N PHE A 105 9.82 32.23 -5.51
CA PHE A 105 9.51 33.63 -5.74
C PHE A 105 8.58 34.01 -4.58
N ARG A 106 8.89 34.99 -3.73
CA ARG A 106 9.37 36.31 -4.14
C ARG A 106 9.89 37.05 -2.90
N SER A 107 11.16 37.42 -2.96
CA SER A 107 11.72 38.55 -2.23
C SER A 107 10.87 39.81 -2.47
N CYS A 108 10.59 40.59 -1.43
CA CYS A 108 10.76 42.06 -1.48
C CYS A 108 10.67 42.61 -0.05
N SER A 109 11.82 43.00 0.48
CA SER A 109 11.92 43.96 1.58
C SER A 109 11.33 45.29 1.16
N THR A 110 10.47 45.87 1.99
CA THR A 110 10.39 47.31 2.33
C THR A 110 9.59 47.42 3.61
#